data_AF-A1RW26-F1
#
_entry.id   AF-A1RW26-F1
#
_cell.length_a   1.000
_cell.length_b   1.000
_cell.length_c   1.000
_cell.angle_alpha   90.00
_cell.angle_beta   90.00
_cell.angle_gamma   90.00
#
_symmetry.space_group_name_H-M   'P 1'
#
loop_
_entity.id
_entity.type
_entity.pdbx_description
1 polymer ?
#
loop_
_entity_poly.entity_id
_entity_poly.type
_entity_poly.pdbx_seq_one_letter_code
_entity_poly.pdbx_strand_id
1 'polypeptide(L)'
;MHVVSNLGVNIYKTRDFYSTSNYEPAAAPRAVLQPEVKVVDNTLIIRRWEEPPAATVAGLAEVVVYLDGDGRIYNVEIEFLKFYSEKGRETLQRARW
;
A
#
# COMPACT_ATOMS: atom_id res chain seq x y z
N MET A 1 -64.73 49.62 -24.97
CA MET A 1 -64.14 49.74 -26.32
C MET A 1 -62.64 49.96 -26.15
N HIS A 2 -61.84 49.05 -26.73
CA HIS A 2 -60.38 48.97 -26.85
C HIS A 2 -59.47 49.17 -25.62
N VAL A 3 -58.82 48.07 -25.19
CA VAL A 3 -57.39 48.04 -24.86
C VAL A 3 -56.78 46.73 -25.37
N VAL A 4 -55.66 46.91 -26.09
CA VAL A 4 -54.70 45.99 -26.71
C VAL A 4 -53.80 45.42 -25.58
N SER A 5 -53.29 44.19 -25.56
CA SER A 5 -52.16 43.70 -26.36
C SER A 5 -51.67 42.36 -25.80
N ASN A 6 -51.15 41.54 -26.71
CA ASN A 6 -50.35 40.34 -26.52
C ASN A 6 -49.37 40.37 -25.34
N LEU A 7 -49.42 39.33 -24.51
CA LEU A 7 -48.26 38.80 -23.80
C LEU A 7 -48.21 37.29 -24.05
N GLY A 8 -47.85 36.93 -25.29
CA GLY A 8 -47.33 35.60 -25.57
C GLY A 8 -46.02 35.44 -24.82
N VAL A 9 -46.08 34.82 -23.65
CA VAL A 9 -44.88 34.44 -22.90
C VAL A 9 -44.22 33.32 -23.70
N ASN A 10 -43.31 33.69 -24.60
CA ASN A 10 -42.34 32.75 -25.16
C ASN A 10 -41.37 32.40 -24.03
N ILE A 11 -41.71 31.35 -23.28
CA ILE A 11 -40.77 30.71 -22.38
C ILE A 11 -39.72 30.08 -23.28
N TYR A 12 -38.57 30.74 -23.39
CA TYR A 12 -37.38 30.18 -24.02
C TYR A 12 -37.16 28.79 -23.43
N LYS A 13 -37.21 27.76 -24.28
CA LYS A 13 -36.88 26.38 -23.92
C LYS A 13 -35.59 26.40 -23.10
N THR A 14 -35.67 26.03 -21.83
CA THR A 14 -34.50 25.67 -21.03
C THR A 14 -33.78 24.56 -21.79
N ARG A 15 -32.63 24.90 -22.35
CA ARG A 15 -31.71 23.92 -22.92
C ARG A 15 -31.16 23.17 -21.71
N ASP A 16 -31.50 21.90 -21.55
CA ASP A 16 -30.90 21.05 -20.53
C ASP A 16 -29.40 20.95 -20.82
N PHE A 17 -28.61 21.78 -20.14
CA PHE A 17 -27.16 21.71 -20.20
C PHE A 17 -26.72 20.51 -19.38
N TYR A 18 -26.67 19.33 -20.00
CA TYR A 18 -25.93 18.20 -19.47
C TYR A 18 -24.43 18.55 -19.53
N SER A 19 -23.89 19.08 -18.44
CA SER A 19 -22.44 19.18 -18.25
C SER A 19 -21.95 17.80 -17.82
N THR A 20 -21.50 16.99 -18.78
CA THR A 20 -20.75 15.78 -18.46
C THR A 20 -19.30 16.18 -18.19
N SER A 21 -18.94 16.25 -16.92
CA SER A 21 -17.53 16.43 -16.51
C SER A 21 -16.74 15.21 -16.99
N ASN A 22 -15.74 15.41 -17.85
CA ASN A 22 -14.79 14.37 -18.28
C ASN A 22 -13.71 14.12 -17.20
N TYR A 23 -14.06 14.29 -15.92
CA TYR A 23 -13.12 14.05 -14.84
C TYR A 23 -12.95 12.55 -14.66
N GLU A 24 -11.90 12.02 -15.26
CA GLU A 24 -11.43 10.67 -14.96
C GLU A 24 -10.85 10.72 -13.52
N PRO A 25 -11.39 9.94 -12.57
CA PRO A 25 -10.83 9.91 -11.22
C PRO A 25 -9.38 9.49 -11.30
N ALA A 26 -8.49 10.23 -10.62
CA ALA A 26 -7.10 9.84 -10.51
C ALA A 26 -7.01 8.38 -10.06
N ALA A 27 -6.17 7.59 -10.74
CA ALA A 27 -5.96 6.20 -10.41
C ALA A 27 -5.68 6.07 -8.90
N ALA A 28 -6.36 5.13 -8.25
CA ALA A 28 -6.18 4.90 -6.82
C ALA A 28 -4.68 4.70 -6.52
N PRO A 29 -4.17 5.23 -5.40
CA PRO A 29 -2.79 5.00 -5.00
C PRO A 29 -2.51 3.50 -5.04
N ARG A 30 -1.39 3.10 -5.65
CA ARG A 30 -0.97 1.70 -5.63
C ARG A 30 -0.90 1.28 -4.16
N ALA A 31 -1.67 0.27 -3.78
CA ALA A 31 -1.63 -0.26 -2.42
C ALA A 31 -0.18 -0.65 -2.11
N VAL A 32 0.35 -0.14 -1.00
CA VAL A 32 1.65 -0.57 -0.51
C VAL A 32 1.54 -2.07 -0.26
N LEU A 33 2.32 -2.87 -1.00
CA LEU A 33 2.39 -4.30 -0.78
C LEU A 33 2.84 -4.54 0.66
N GLN A 34 1.91 -5.01 1.48
CA GLN A 34 2.21 -5.39 2.86
C GLN A 34 3.00 -6.71 2.82
N PRO A 35 4.01 -6.86 3.68
CA PRO A 35 4.71 -8.13 3.78
C PRO A 35 3.74 -9.24 4.23
N GLU A 36 3.80 -10.39 3.56
CA GLU A 36 3.18 -11.63 4.02
C GLU A 36 3.91 -12.10 5.28
N VAL A 37 3.16 -12.31 6.36
CA VAL A 37 3.68 -12.89 7.60
C VAL A 37 2.94 -14.20 7.86
N LYS A 38 3.68 -15.30 8.02
CA LYS A 38 3.12 -16.59 8.40
C LYS A 38 4.01 -17.33 9.37
N VAL A 39 3.40 -18.16 10.21
CA VAL A 39 4.09 -19.12 11.07
C VAL A 39 3.80 -20.51 10.53
N VAL A 40 4.87 -21.27 10.25
CA VAL A 40 4.78 -22.68 9.84
C VAL A 40 5.63 -23.49 10.81
N ASP A 41 4.99 -24.37 11.56
CA ASP A 41 5.59 -25.09 12.70
C ASP A 41 6.26 -24.11 13.68
N ASN A 42 7.59 -24.15 13.77
CA ASN A 42 8.41 -23.28 14.62
C ASN A 42 9.11 -22.16 13.82
N THR A 43 8.66 -21.87 12.59
CA THR A 43 9.32 -20.91 11.69
C THR A 43 8.42 -19.71 11.41
N LEU A 44 8.88 -18.50 11.77
CA LEU A 44 8.28 -17.24 11.35
C LEU A 44 8.84 -16.84 9.97
N ILE A 45 7.95 -16.62 9.01
CA ILE A 45 8.28 -16.23 7.63
C ILE A 45 7.69 -14.85 7.36
N ILE A 46 8.55 -13.88 7.05
CA ILE A 46 8.17 -12.52 6.62
C ILE A 46 8.66 -12.34 5.18
N ARG A 47 7.74 -12.16 4.22
CA ARG A 47 8.07 -12.03 2.78
C ARG A 47 7.40 -10.81 2.19
N ARG A 48 8.19 -9.94 1.53
CA ARG A 48 7.65 -8.80 0.78
C ARG A 48 7.45 -9.10 -0.72
N TRP A 49 8.16 -10.09 -1.25
CA TRP A 49 8.22 -10.40 -2.69
C TRP A 49 8.20 -11.91 -2.95
N GLU A 50 7.62 -12.32 -4.08
CA GLU A 50 7.55 -13.73 -4.52
C GLU A 50 8.78 -14.19 -5.30
N GLU A 51 9.56 -13.25 -5.86
CA GLU A 51 10.76 -13.58 -6.63
C GLU A 51 11.90 -14.10 -5.74
N PRO A 52 12.80 -14.94 -6.28
CA PRO A 52 14.00 -15.36 -5.57
C PRO A 52 14.83 -14.15 -5.10
N PRO A 53 15.35 -14.17 -3.86
CA PRO A 53 16.16 -13.06 -3.36
C PRO A 53 17.46 -12.95 -4.15
N ALA A 54 17.79 -11.73 -4.61
CA ALA A 54 19.05 -11.46 -5.31
C ALA A 54 20.29 -11.69 -4.43
N ALA A 55 20.13 -11.61 -3.10
CA ALA A 55 21.16 -11.93 -2.13
C ALA A 55 20.52 -12.49 -0.84
N THR A 56 21.24 -13.37 -0.15
CA THR A 56 20.83 -13.93 1.14
C THR A 56 21.91 -13.70 2.19
N VAL A 57 21.47 -13.47 3.43
CA VAL A 57 22.35 -13.37 4.60
C VAL A 57 22.00 -14.51 5.55
N ALA A 58 23.00 -15.27 5.96
CA ALA A 58 22.84 -16.39 6.88
C ALA A 58 23.85 -16.29 8.03
N GLY A 59 23.42 -16.70 9.22
CA GLY A 59 24.20 -16.61 10.44
C GLY A 59 23.48 -17.19 11.65
N LEU A 60 24.16 -17.16 12.78
CA LEU A 60 23.55 -17.32 14.10
C LEU A 60 23.03 -15.96 14.52
N ALA A 61 21.75 -15.90 14.90
CA ALA A 61 21.10 -14.67 15.31
C ALA A 61 20.20 -14.89 16.52
N GLU A 62 20.11 -13.86 17.36
CA GLU A 62 19.01 -13.72 18.32
C GLU A 62 17.85 -13.02 17.63
N VAL A 63 16.66 -13.56 17.83
CA VAL A 63 15.42 -13.02 17.26
C VAL A 63 14.51 -12.63 18.42
N VAL A 64 14.16 -11.35 18.49
CA VAL A 64 13.22 -10.82 19.48
C VAL A 64 11.92 -10.47 18.76
N VAL A 65 10.85 -11.17 19.14
CA VAL A 65 9.50 -10.95 18.59
C VAL A 65 8.68 -10.21 19.62
N TYR A 66 8.21 -9.02 19.25
CA TYR A 66 7.38 -8.20 20.13
C TYR A 66 5.91 -8.41 19.79
N LEU A 67 5.14 -8.77 20.82
CA LEU A 67 3.71 -9.02 20.72
C LEU A 67 2.95 -7.92 21.48
N ASP A 68 1.83 -7.47 20.90
CA ASP A 68 0.90 -6.59 21.59
C ASP A 68 0.00 -7.38 22.57
N GLY A 69 -0.95 -6.68 23.22
CA GLY A 69 -1.86 -7.30 24.18
C GLY A 69 -2.79 -8.37 23.60
N ASP A 70 -3.00 -8.38 22.28
CA ASP A 70 -3.82 -9.36 21.57
C ASP A 70 -2.96 -10.51 20.99
N GLY A 71 -1.64 -10.50 21.24
CA GLY A 71 -0.70 -11.49 20.73
C GLY A 71 -0.30 -11.26 19.27
N ARG A 72 -0.55 -10.07 18.71
CA ARG A 72 -0.14 -9.72 17.34
C ARG A 72 1.30 -9.25 17.32
N ILE A 73 2.05 -9.68 16.31
CA ILE A 73 3.42 -9.22 16.10
C ILE A 73 3.38 -7.76 15.62
N TYR A 74 3.97 -6.85 16.39
CA TYR A 74 4.11 -5.44 15.98
C TYR A 74 5.56 -5.06 15.66
N ASN A 75 6.54 -5.83 16.11
CA ASN A 75 7.95 -5.61 15.78
C ASN A 75 8.75 -6.93 15.80
N VAL A 76 9.78 -7.01 14.96
CA VAL A 76 10.75 -8.12 14.94
C VAL A 76 12.15 -7.54 14.84
N GLU A 77 12.98 -7.86 15.81
CA GLU A 77 14.40 -7.50 15.81
C GLU A 77 15.25 -8.75 15.61
N ILE A 78 16.27 -8.63 14.76
CA ILE A 78 17.19 -9.71 14.44
C ILE A 78 18.61 -9.19 14.68
N GLU A 79 19.28 -9.74 15.69
CA GLU A 79 20.68 -9.44 16.00
C GLU A 79 21.56 -10.60 15.56
N PHE A 80 22.43 -10.35 14.57
CA PHE A 80 23.39 -11.35 14.12
C PHE A 80 24.59 -11.44 15.07
N LEU A 81 24.64 -12.51 15.87
CA LEU A 81 25.78 -12.83 16.72
C LEU A 81 27.00 -13.32 15.92
N LYS A 82 26.74 -14.02 14.80
CA LYS A 82 27.78 -14.52 13.90
C LYS A 82 27.25 -14.66 12.49
N PHE A 83 27.97 -14.10 11.52
CA PHE A 83 27.71 -14.39 10.10
C PHE A 83 28.44 -15.67 9.67
N TYR A 84 27.78 -16.49 8.84
CA TYR A 84 28.42 -17.69 8.26
C TYR A 84 29.29 -17.36 7.04
N SER A 85 29.21 -16.12 6.54
CA SER A 85 30.04 -15.60 5.45
C SER A 85 30.40 -14.15 5.74
N GLU A 86 31.64 -13.75 5.44
CA GLU A 86 32.07 -12.34 5.55
C GLU A 86 31.21 -11.41 4.68
N LYS A 87 30.74 -11.91 3.53
CA LYS A 87 29.83 -11.17 2.64
C LYS A 87 28.48 -10.89 3.30
N GLY A 88 28.05 -11.70 4.27
CA GLY A 88 26.76 -11.54 4.93
C GLY A 88 26.64 -10.19 5.65
N ARG A 89 27.71 -9.77 6.34
CA ARG A 89 27.76 -8.46 7.01
C ARG A 89 27.68 -7.32 6.01
N GLU A 90 28.44 -7.41 4.92
CA GLU A 90 28.47 -6.38 3.86
C GLU A 90 27.12 -6.25 3.15
N THR A 91 26.46 -7.37 2.85
CA THR A 91 25.13 -7.40 2.25
C THR A 91 24.11 -6.72 3.17
N LEU A 92 24.12 -7.02 4.48
CA LEU A 92 23.19 -6.45 5.44
C LEU A 92 23.38 -4.92 5.60
N GLN A 93 24.63 -4.42 5.61
CA GLN A 93 24.93 -2.99 5.69
C GLN A 93 24.42 -2.18 4.48
N ARG A 94 24.27 -2.83 3.32
CA ARG A 94 23.73 -2.23 2.09
C ARG A 94 22.21 -2.32 2.00
N ALA A 95 21.56 -3.06 2.89
CA ALA A 95 20.11 -3.21 2.88
C ALA A 95 19.41 -1.84 3.08
N ARG A 96 18.25 -1.71 2.46
CA ARG A 96 17.38 -0.53 2.52
C ARG A 96 15.94 -1.00 2.72
N TRP A 97 15.17 -0.22 3.46
CA TRP A 97 13.76 -0.44 3.76
C TRP A 97 12.85 0.14 2.66
#